data_AF-A0A959T6J5-F1
#
_entry.id   AF-A0A959T6J5-F1
#
_cell.length_a   1.000
_cell.length_b   1.000
_cell.length_c   1.000
_cell.angle_alpha   90.00
_cell.angle_beta   90.00
_cell.angle_gamma   90.00
#
_symmetry.space_group_name_H-M   'P 1'
#
loop_
_entity.id
_entity.type
_entity.pdbx_description
1 polymer ?
#
loop_
_entity_poly.entity_id
_entity_poly.type
_entity_poly.pdbx_seq_one_letter_code
_entity_poly.pdbx_strand_id
1 'polypeptide(L)'
;MLKLAPMHLRRPSPSDLPFHRKLANGTHLYRVHSLERFTELQRVGKRWVVHEVRARSYPELLLIVSLFHGDDERYLPIEASVFEEVLRLAEPDGAEGG
;
A
#
# COMPACT_ATOMS: atom_id res chain seq x y z
N MET A 1 32.65 7.13 4.70
CA MET A 1 31.78 6.14 5.39
C MET A 1 30.36 6.34 4.85
N LEU A 2 29.92 5.49 3.92
CA LEU A 2 28.55 5.58 3.38
C LEU A 2 27.58 5.15 4.49
N LYS A 3 26.78 6.08 5.03
CA LYS A 3 25.64 5.70 5.87
C LYS A 3 24.60 5.09 4.95
N LEU A 4 24.38 3.79 5.05
CA LEU A 4 23.18 3.15 4.49
C LEU A 4 21.97 3.88 5.09
N ALA A 5 21.13 4.45 4.22
CA ALA A 5 19.84 4.96 4.66
C ALA A 5 19.10 3.82 5.37
N PRO A 6 18.42 4.08 6.51
CA PRO A 6 17.65 3.04 7.18
C PRO A 6 16.68 2.41 6.18
N MET A 7 16.53 1.09 6.25
CA MET A 7 15.79 0.25 5.29
C MET A 7 14.33 0.72 5.06
N HIS A 8 13.81 1.56 5.95
CA HIS A 8 12.48 2.16 5.92
C HIS A 8 12.33 3.36 4.97
N LEU A 9 13.44 3.89 4.42
CA LEU A 9 13.45 5.08 3.54
C LEU A 9 13.79 4.76 2.07
N ARG A 10 13.69 3.49 1.66
CA ARG A 10 13.94 3.16 0.24
C ARG A 10 12.80 3.72 -0.62
N ARG A 11 13.12 4.70 -1.46
CA ARG A 11 12.30 5.07 -2.61
C ARG A 11 12.30 3.88 -3.60
N PRO A 12 11.15 3.35 -4.01
CA PRO A 12 11.07 2.32 -5.04
C PRO A 12 11.46 2.93 -6.39
N SER A 13 12.00 2.09 -7.26
CA SER A 13 12.20 2.36 -8.68
C SER A 13 11.05 1.73 -9.48
N PRO A 14 10.86 2.08 -10.77
CA PRO A 14 9.85 1.45 -11.60
C PRO A 14 9.97 -0.09 -11.68
N SER A 15 11.18 -0.66 -11.55
CA SER A 15 11.40 -2.11 -11.52
C SER A 15 11.00 -2.80 -10.22
N ASP A 16 10.70 -2.03 -9.16
CA ASP A 16 10.20 -2.57 -7.89
C ASP A 16 8.67 -2.71 -7.87
N LEU A 17 7.97 -2.41 -8.98
CA LEU A 17 6.52 -2.56 -9.07
C LEU A 17 6.11 -4.05 -9.24
N PRO A 18 5.07 -4.53 -8.53
CA PRO A 18 4.34 -3.80 -7.50
C PRO A 18 5.14 -3.72 -6.18
N PHE A 19 5.14 -2.54 -5.55
CA PHE A 19 5.71 -2.37 -4.21
C PHE A 19 4.60 -2.22 -3.18
N HIS A 20 4.93 -2.56 -1.93
CA HIS A 20 3.97 -2.61 -0.84
C HIS A 20 4.36 -1.67 0.29
N ARG A 21 3.38 -0.94 0.81
CA ARG A 21 3.54 -0.08 1.98
C ARG A 21 2.40 -0.23 2.96
N LYS A 22 2.62 0.17 4.20
CA LYS A 22 1.58 0.41 5.19
C LYS A 22 1.63 1.84 5.70
N LEU A 23 0.48 2.38 6.09
CA LEU A 23 0.46 3.57 6.93
C LEU A 23 1.09 3.22 8.29
N ALA A 24 1.88 4.11 8.88
CA ALA A 24 2.65 3.84 10.11
C ALA A 24 1.79 3.34 11.29
N ASN A 25 0.54 3.78 11.38
CA ASN A 25 -0.42 3.35 12.40
C ASN A 25 -1.06 1.96 12.11
N GLY A 26 -0.74 1.34 10.97
CA GLY A 26 -1.23 0.03 10.55
C GLY A 26 -2.71 -0.01 10.12
N THR A 27 -3.38 1.13 9.90
CA THR A 27 -4.80 1.14 9.48
C THR A 27 -5.00 1.02 7.97
N HIS A 28 -3.94 1.18 7.17
CA HIS A 28 -3.99 1.02 5.71
C HIS A 28 -2.78 0.23 5.23
N LEU A 29 -3.00 -0.67 4.26
CA LEU A 29 -1.96 -1.28 3.45
C LEU A 29 -2.20 -0.94 1.98
N TYR A 30 -1.12 -0.81 1.23
CA TYR A 30 -1.14 -0.41 -0.16
C TYR A 30 -0.27 -1.36 -0.98
N ARG A 31 -0.79 -1.80 -2.12
CA ARG A 31 -0.06 -2.45 -3.20
C ARG A 31 -0.10 -1.52 -4.41
N VAL A 32 1.02 -0.90 -4.73
CA VAL A 32 1.10 0.08 -5.82
C VAL A 32 1.52 -0.62 -7.09
N HIS A 33 0.66 -0.58 -8.12
CA HIS A 33 0.88 -1.26 -9.41
C HIS A 33 1.53 -0.35 -10.45
N SER A 34 1.30 0.95 -10.36
CA SER A 34 1.84 1.99 -11.24
C SER A 34 1.68 3.36 -10.58
N LEU A 35 2.06 4.45 -11.27
CA LEU A 35 1.80 5.83 -10.82
C LEU A 35 0.34 6.29 -10.96
N GLU A 36 -0.56 5.42 -11.40
CA GLU A 36 -2.00 5.73 -11.49
C GLU A 36 -2.92 4.63 -10.92
N ARG A 37 -2.35 3.54 -10.38
CA ARG A 37 -3.15 2.40 -9.92
C ARG A 37 -2.55 1.77 -8.67
N PHE A 38 -3.39 1.54 -7.67
CA PHE A 38 -3.04 0.82 -6.46
C PHE A 38 -4.24 0.05 -5.88
N THR A 39 -3.97 -1.02 -5.15
CA THR A 39 -4.94 -1.67 -4.26
C THR A 39 -4.71 -1.13 -2.85
N GLU A 40 -5.78 -0.71 -2.17
CA GLU A 40 -5.78 -0.31 -0.76
C GLU A 40 -6.58 -1.31 0.07
N LEU A 41 -5.99 -1.73 1.20
CA LEU A 41 -6.67 -2.44 2.27
C LEU A 41 -6.86 -1.46 3.42
N GLN A 42 -8.09 -1.07 3.69
CA GLN A 42 -8.42 -0.14 4.77
C GLN A 42 -9.05 -0.88 5.95
N ARG A 43 -8.51 -0.66 7.16
CA ARG A 43 -9.08 -1.21 8.38
C ARG A 43 -10.27 -0.38 8.85
N VAL A 44 -11.46 -0.98 8.88
CA VAL A 44 -12.68 -0.40 9.43
C VAL A 44 -13.14 -1.25 10.62
N GLY A 45 -12.89 -0.77 11.82
CA GLY A 45 -13.07 -1.55 13.04
C GLY A 45 -12.18 -2.78 13.05
N LYS A 46 -12.78 -3.98 13.04
CA LYS A 46 -12.08 -5.28 13.00
C LYS A 46 -11.97 -5.88 11.58
N ARG A 47 -12.57 -5.24 10.59
CA ARG A 47 -12.62 -5.73 9.21
C ARG A 47 -11.64 -4.98 8.32
N TRP A 48 -11.24 -5.62 7.24
CA TRP A 48 -10.50 -5.01 6.14
C TRP A 48 -11.44 -4.84 4.96
N VAL A 49 -11.39 -3.66 4.34
CA VAL A 49 -12.13 -3.33 3.12
C VAL A 49 -11.11 -3.18 2.00
N VAL A 50 -11.39 -3.80 0.86
CA VAL A 50 -10.52 -3.75 -0.33
C VAL A 50 -11.01 -2.65 -1.27
N HIS A 51 -10.10 -1.80 -1.71
CA HIS A 51 -10.35 -0.77 -2.71
C HIS A 51 -9.35 -0.92 -3.87
N GLU A 52 -9.85 -1.15 -5.08
CA GLU A 52 -9.05 -1.04 -6.30
C GLU A 52 -9.16 0.40 -6.82
N VAL A 53 -8.10 1.18 -6.64
CA VAL A 53 -8.10 2.61 -6.97
C VAL A 53 -7.38 2.86 -8.28
N ARG A 54 -8.04 3.58 -9.18
CA ARG A 54 -7.41 4.23 -10.34
C ARG A 54 -7.36 5.72 -10.06
N ALA A 55 -6.18 6.24 -9.75
CA ALA A 55 -5.98 7.62 -9.37
C ALA A 55 -6.37 8.56 -10.52
N ARG A 56 -7.45 9.31 -10.33
CA ARG A 56 -7.96 10.33 -11.28
C ARG A 56 -8.23 11.65 -10.59
N SER A 57 -8.49 11.61 -9.29
CA SER A 57 -8.65 12.80 -8.47
C SER A 57 -7.30 13.25 -7.91
N TYR A 58 -7.19 14.56 -7.67
CA TYR A 58 -5.97 15.15 -7.10
C TYR A 58 -5.54 14.49 -5.77
N PRO A 59 -6.45 14.16 -4.82
CA PRO A 59 -6.07 13.44 -3.61
C PRO A 59 -5.42 12.07 -3.84
N GLU A 60 -5.93 11.26 -4.78
CA GLU A 60 -5.37 9.94 -5.11
C GLU A 60 -3.99 10.06 -5.76
N LEU A 61 -3.82 11.06 -6.63
CA LEU A 61 -2.54 11.37 -7.26
C LEU A 61 -1.50 11.83 -6.22
N LEU A 62 -1.90 12.63 -5.22
CA LEU A 62 -1.02 13.00 -4.12
C LEU A 62 -0.61 11.78 -3.29
N LEU A 63 -1.57 10.92 -2.96
CA LEU A 63 -1.31 9.72 -2.18
C LEU A 63 -0.29 8.81 -2.87
N ILE A 64 -0.45 8.55 -4.18
CA ILE A 64 0.47 7.65 -4.89
C ILE A 64 1.88 8.23 -5.00
N VAL A 65 2.00 9.56 -5.16
CA VAL A 65 3.28 10.26 -5.09
C VAL A 65 3.90 10.10 -3.70
N SER A 66 3.14 10.27 -2.61
CA SER A 66 3.62 10.05 -1.24
C SER A 66 4.07 8.59 -1.02
N LEU A 67 3.31 7.62 -1.52
CA LEU A 67 3.66 6.20 -1.45
C LEU A 67 4.93 5.88 -2.26
N PHE A 68 5.13 6.54 -3.40
CA PHE A 68 6.34 6.35 -4.19
C PHE A 68 7.54 7.00 -3.51
N HIS A 69 7.42 8.24 -3.07
CA HIS A 69 8.52 8.99 -2.51
C HIS A 69 8.98 8.44 -1.16
N GLY A 70 8.05 8.15 -0.24
CA GLY A 70 8.37 7.60 1.08
C GLY A 70 9.19 8.55 1.97
N ASP A 71 9.11 9.86 1.72
CA ASP A 71 10.02 10.87 2.28
C ASP A 71 9.70 11.26 3.76
N ASP A 72 8.59 10.81 4.35
CA ASP A 72 8.06 11.33 5.63
C ASP A 72 7.80 10.27 6.73
N GLU A 73 8.37 9.06 6.64
CA GLU A 73 8.15 7.91 7.56
C GLU A 73 6.69 7.48 7.74
N ARG A 74 5.73 8.18 7.12
CA ARG A 74 4.29 7.92 7.22
C ARG A 74 3.93 6.61 6.56
N TYR A 75 4.61 6.28 5.46
CA TYR A 75 4.38 5.08 4.67
C TYR A 75 5.59 4.16 4.71
N LEU A 76 5.50 3.13 5.53
CA LEU A 76 6.58 2.19 5.78
C LEU A 76 6.52 1.04 4.76
N PRO A 77 7.66 0.59 4.20
CA PRO A 77 7.67 -0.58 3.34
C PRO A 77 7.25 -1.82 4.13
N ILE A 78 6.57 -2.75 3.45
CA ILE A 78 6.22 -4.07 3.98
C ILE A 78 6.55 -5.13 2.93
N GLU A 79 6.74 -6.36 3.40
CA GLU A 79 6.83 -7.52 2.52
C GLU A 79 5.48 -7.78 1.84
N ALA A 80 5.52 -8.25 0.60
CA ALA A 80 4.30 -8.62 -0.15
C ALA A 80 3.46 -9.65 0.61
N SER A 81 4.09 -10.60 1.30
CA SER A 81 3.41 -11.64 2.09
C SER A 81 2.48 -11.07 3.17
N VAL A 82 2.85 -9.95 3.80
CA VAL A 82 2.02 -9.26 4.81
C VAL A 82 0.74 -8.72 4.17
N PHE A 83 0.86 -8.13 2.98
CA PHE A 83 -0.31 -7.62 2.24
C PHE A 83 -1.25 -8.77 1.85
N GLU A 84 -0.70 -9.84 1.26
CA GLU A 84 -1.49 -10.98 0.77
C GLU A 84 -2.19 -11.75 1.90
N GLU A 85 -1.59 -11.79 3.10
CA GLU A 85 -2.26 -12.34 4.29
C GLU A 85 -3.49 -11.53 4.68
N VAL A 86 -3.38 -10.20 4.71
CA VAL A 86 -4.51 -9.32 5.05
C VAL A 86 -5.57 -9.33 3.96
N LEU A 87 -5.18 -9.42 2.69
CA LEU A 87 -6.11 -9.54 1.56
C LEU A 87 -6.97 -10.80 1.70
N ARG A 88 -6.37 -11.96 2.00
CA ARG A 88 -7.12 -13.21 2.27
C ARG A 88 -8.10 -13.08 3.45
N LEU A 89 -7.73 -12.31 4.48
CA LEU A 89 -8.64 -12.05 5.61
C LEU A 89 -9.79 -11.09 5.25
N ALA A 90 -9.59 -10.21 4.27
CA ALA A 90 -10.60 -9.30 3.75
C ALA A 90 -11.59 -10.00 2.80
N GLU A 91 -11.13 -11.06 2.14
CA GLU A 91 -11.88 -11.89 1.19
C GLU A 91 -12.16 -13.30 1.78
N PRO A 92 -12.86 -13.46 2.92
CA PRO A 92 -13.18 -14.79 3.41
C PRO A 92 -14.17 -15.45 2.44
N ASP A 93 -13.81 -16.64 1.96
CA ASP A 93 -14.56 -17.57 1.09
C ASP A 93 -16.03 -17.20 0.81
N GLY A 94 -16.32 -16.91 -0.46
CA GLY A 94 -17.68 -16.96 -1.03
C GLY A 94 -18.46 -15.64 -1.06
N ALA A 95 -18.07 -14.69 -1.90
CA ALA A 95 -19.01 -13.72 -2.46
C ALA A 95 -19.87 -14.40 -3.54
N GLU A 96 -20.74 -15.33 -3.14
CA GLU A 96 -22.00 -15.55 -3.84
C GLU A 96 -23.03 -14.56 -3.27
N GLY A 97 -23.67 -13.78 -4.14
CA GLY A 97 -24.92 -13.07 -3.82
C GLY A 97 -24.82 -11.55 -3.80
N GLY A 98 -25.33 -10.94 -4.87
CA GLY A 98 -25.59 -9.51 -5.03
C GLY A 98 -26.03 -9.20 -6.46
#